data_AF-A0A956L5Y1-F1
#
_entry.id   AF-A0A956L5Y1-F1
#
_cell.length_a   1.000
_cell.length_b   1.000
_cell.length_c   1.000
_cell.angle_alpha   90.00
_cell.angle_beta   90.00
_cell.angle_gamma   90.00
#
_symmetry.space_group_name_H-M   'P 1'
#
loop_
_entity.id
_entity.type
_entity.pdbx_description
1 polymer ?
#
loop_
_entity_poly.entity_id
_entity_poly.type
_entity_poly.pdbx_seq_one_letter_code
_entity_poly.pdbx_strand_id
1 'polypeptide(L)'
;MTEVSGKTVGLFRKISEHTGVSVDEMFAGCSLDPHAESDPEYVAWVEFCVLCRNAREACGSNQRLAEMGVEVLELPALGMFTRIIQLFASAKTLYWANQRWTGPSAFTHLGNEFEELDNGLYRFTITIPDEHEDCPEFFHLNGGVLRVLPKLIGLPEAFVELDVSPRRCVYTIDTPPSITLWSRLRRAASILFGARTAIEALGEQQTLLARRYKELL
;
A
#
# COMPACT_ATOMS: atom_id res chain seq x y z
N MET A 1 9.76 8.32 21.17
CA MET A 1 8.82 8.86 20.15
C MET A 1 8.55 7.71 19.19
N THR A 2 7.35 7.14 19.24
CA THR A 2 6.96 5.97 18.44
C THR A 2 5.75 6.33 17.60
N GLU A 3 5.80 7.43 16.85
CA GLU A 3 4.62 8.05 16.25
C GLU A 3 4.34 7.54 14.85
N VAL A 4 5.38 7.53 14.00
CA VAL A 4 5.32 7.07 12.61
C VAL A 4 6.34 5.96 12.41
N SER A 5 5.96 4.85 11.79
CA SER A 5 6.91 3.79 11.43
C SER A 5 7.95 4.32 10.44
N GLY A 6 9.24 4.05 10.67
CA GLY A 6 10.26 4.49 9.72
C GLY A 6 10.21 3.75 8.37
N LYS A 7 9.49 2.62 8.29
CA LYS A 7 9.15 2.01 6.99
C LYS A 7 8.36 2.96 6.08
N THR A 8 7.51 3.82 6.67
CA THR A 8 6.77 4.84 5.94
C THR A 8 7.73 5.90 5.37
N VAL A 9 8.79 6.24 6.09
CA VAL A 9 9.85 7.15 5.61
C VAL A 9 10.63 6.52 4.45
N GLY A 10 10.98 5.24 4.56
CA GLY A 10 11.68 4.51 3.49
C GLY A 10 10.91 4.47 2.17
N LEU A 11 9.59 4.67 2.19
CA LEU A 11 8.80 4.81 0.96
C LEU A 11 9.14 6.11 0.21
N PHE A 12 9.41 7.22 0.89
CA PHE A 12 9.78 8.48 0.22
C PHE A 12 11.08 8.32 -0.59
N ARG A 13 12.10 7.66 -0.03
CA ARG A 13 13.35 7.35 -0.75
C ARG A 13 13.08 6.52 -2.01
N LYS A 14 12.26 5.48 -1.87
CA LYS A 14 11.92 4.61 -3.01
C LYS A 14 11.12 5.36 -4.06
N ILE A 15 10.17 6.19 -3.66
CA ILE A 15 9.37 6.99 -4.58
C ILE A 15 10.25 7.99 -5.35
N SER A 16 11.27 8.61 -4.72
CA SER A 16 12.22 9.47 -5.47
C SER A 16 12.90 8.73 -6.62
N GLU A 17 13.28 7.47 -6.40
CA GLU A 17 13.94 6.64 -7.44
C GLU A 17 13.03 6.41 -8.65
N HIS A 18 11.70 6.42 -8.47
CA HIS A 18 10.71 6.13 -9.50
C HIS A 18 10.06 7.36 -10.13
N THR A 19 9.91 8.46 -9.39
CA THR A 19 9.21 9.67 -9.83
C THR A 19 10.12 10.73 -10.44
N GLY A 20 11.44 10.60 -10.24
CA GLY A 20 12.41 11.64 -10.61
C GLY A 20 12.38 12.86 -9.69
N VAL A 21 11.63 12.80 -8.58
CA VAL A 21 11.67 13.81 -7.51
C VAL A 21 12.97 13.64 -6.72
N SER A 22 13.64 14.75 -6.42
CA SER A 22 14.89 14.71 -5.65
C SER A 22 14.64 14.23 -4.21
N VAL A 23 15.36 13.20 -3.79
CA VAL A 23 15.32 12.73 -2.40
C VAL A 23 15.85 13.80 -1.44
N ASP A 24 16.86 14.57 -1.84
CA ASP A 24 17.41 15.64 -1.02
C ASP A 24 16.41 16.76 -0.81
N GLU A 25 15.62 17.09 -1.84
CA GLU A 25 14.55 18.09 -1.72
C GLU A 25 13.43 17.60 -0.79
N MET A 26 13.04 16.32 -0.89
CA MET A 26 12.03 15.75 0.01
C MET A 26 12.48 15.74 1.48
N PHE A 27 13.76 15.55 1.74
CA PHE A 27 14.31 15.49 3.11
C PHE A 27 14.87 16.82 3.60
N ALA A 28 14.77 17.90 2.82
CA ALA A 28 15.27 19.21 3.19
C ALA A 28 14.64 19.71 4.51
N GLY A 29 15.49 20.06 5.49
CA GLY A 29 15.03 20.54 6.80
C GLY A 29 14.56 19.44 7.76
N CYS A 30 14.61 18.17 7.37
CA CYS A 30 14.47 17.03 8.27
C CYS A 30 15.80 16.72 8.97
N SER A 31 15.74 16.12 10.16
CA SER A 31 16.91 15.54 10.82
C SER A 31 17.30 14.16 10.28
N LEU A 32 16.46 13.60 9.40
CA LEU A 32 16.63 12.31 8.76
C LEU A 32 17.61 12.41 7.59
N ASP A 33 18.59 11.51 7.53
CA ASP A 33 19.56 11.43 6.43
C ASP A 33 18.89 10.88 5.16
N PRO A 34 18.82 11.61 4.01
CA PRO A 34 18.21 11.17 2.75
C PRO A 34 18.87 9.96 2.07
N HIS A 35 20.06 9.55 2.52
CA HIS A 35 20.81 8.41 1.96
C HIS A 35 21.15 7.30 2.97
N ALA A 36 20.56 7.34 4.17
CA ALA A 36 20.71 6.28 5.17
C ALA A 36 20.47 4.87 4.58
N GLU A 37 21.36 3.94 4.90
CA GLU A 37 21.28 2.53 4.46
C GLU A 37 20.13 1.76 5.10
N SER A 38 19.58 2.26 6.22
CA SER A 38 18.47 1.63 6.94
C SER A 38 17.51 2.67 7.48
N ASP A 39 16.23 2.32 7.48
CA ASP A 39 15.18 3.15 8.06
C ASP A 39 15.21 3.05 9.59
N PRO A 40 15.01 4.16 10.33
CA PRO A 40 14.78 4.08 11.77
C PRO A 40 13.55 3.24 12.08
N GLU A 41 13.42 2.72 13.30
CA GLU A 41 12.22 1.95 13.68
C GLU A 41 10.97 2.84 13.66
N TYR A 42 11.10 4.04 14.24
CA TYR A 42 10.07 5.06 14.29
C TYR A 42 10.67 6.46 14.12
N VAL A 43 9.87 7.39 13.61
CA VAL A 43 10.18 8.82 13.51
C VAL A 43 9.11 9.66 14.19
N ALA A 44 9.47 10.90 14.52
CA ALA A 44 8.52 11.87 15.04
C ALA A 44 7.55 12.34 13.95
N TRP A 45 6.31 12.63 14.31
CA TRP A 45 5.27 13.13 13.41
C TRP A 45 5.69 14.42 12.71
N VAL A 46 6.36 15.32 13.42
CA VAL A 46 6.86 16.60 12.87
C VAL A 46 7.83 16.38 11.69
N GLU A 47 8.73 15.41 11.80
CA GLU A 47 9.66 15.05 10.72
C GLU A 47 8.90 14.49 9.51
N PHE A 48 7.91 13.64 9.76
CA PHE A 48 7.04 13.11 8.72
C PHE A 48 6.22 14.21 8.02
N CYS A 49 5.75 15.22 8.76
CA CYS A 49 5.03 16.35 8.18
C CYS A 49 5.92 17.20 7.28
N VAL A 50 7.18 17.43 7.68
CA VAL A 50 8.17 18.10 6.82
C VAL A 50 8.35 17.30 5.52
N LEU A 51 8.52 15.97 5.59
CA LEU A 51 8.62 15.12 4.39
C LEU A 51 7.40 15.24 3.48
N CYS A 52 6.18 15.22 4.04
CA CYS A 52 4.95 15.36 3.25
C CYS A 52 4.85 16.73 2.58
N ARG A 53 5.19 17.81 3.28
CA ARG A 53 5.21 19.18 2.74
C ARG A 53 6.22 19.30 1.59
N ASN A 54 7.44 18.84 1.80
CA ASN A 54 8.49 18.89 0.78
C ASN A 54 8.13 18.03 -0.44
N ALA A 55 7.55 16.84 -0.22
CA ALA A 55 7.07 15.98 -1.31
C ALA A 55 5.95 16.66 -2.12
N ARG A 56 5.02 17.36 -1.45
CA ARG A 56 4.06 18.21 -2.16
C ARG A 56 4.83 19.22 -3.01
N GLU A 57 5.67 20.05 -2.39
CA GLU A 57 6.34 21.15 -3.06
C GLU A 57 7.11 20.69 -4.30
N ALA A 58 7.87 19.60 -4.17
CA ALA A 58 8.63 19.02 -5.28
C ALA A 58 7.71 18.46 -6.39
N CYS A 59 6.54 17.91 -6.05
CA CYS A 59 5.56 17.47 -7.03
C CYS A 59 4.62 18.56 -7.57
N GLY A 60 4.67 19.77 -6.99
CA GLY A 60 3.91 20.94 -7.40
C GLY A 60 2.40 20.93 -7.10
N SER A 61 1.79 19.81 -6.72
CA SER A 61 0.34 19.73 -6.46
C SER A 61 -0.09 18.58 -5.55
N ASN A 62 -1.22 18.76 -4.87
CA ASN A 62 -1.84 17.72 -4.04
C ASN A 62 -2.33 16.53 -4.86
N GLN A 63 -2.77 16.79 -6.10
CA GLN A 63 -3.13 15.71 -7.03
C GLN A 63 -1.92 14.83 -7.29
N ARG A 64 -0.75 15.42 -7.55
CA ARG A 64 0.43 14.64 -7.86
C ARG A 64 1.03 13.94 -6.64
N LEU A 65 0.89 14.54 -5.46
CA LEU A 65 1.16 13.86 -4.19
C LEU A 65 0.24 12.64 -3.96
N ALA A 66 -1.05 12.73 -4.31
CA ALA A 66 -1.95 11.58 -4.28
C ALA A 66 -1.53 10.49 -5.29
N GLU A 67 -1.00 10.86 -6.45
CA GLU A 67 -0.42 9.88 -7.39
C GLU A 67 0.83 9.20 -6.81
N MET A 68 1.71 9.90 -6.07
CA MET A 68 2.81 9.23 -5.34
C MET A 68 2.29 8.16 -4.37
N GLY A 69 1.16 8.43 -3.71
CA GLY A 69 0.50 7.45 -2.83
C GLY A 69 0.04 6.19 -3.56
N VAL A 70 -0.25 6.27 -4.85
CA VAL A 70 -0.55 5.10 -5.69
C VAL A 70 0.70 4.26 -5.90
N GLU A 71 1.82 4.91 -6.21
CA GLU A 71 3.10 4.27 -6.51
C GLU A 71 3.69 3.52 -5.31
N VAL A 72 3.38 3.96 -4.08
CA VAL A 72 3.74 3.26 -2.82
C VAL A 72 3.42 1.76 -2.87
N LEU A 73 2.25 1.38 -3.40
CA LEU A 73 1.82 -0.01 -3.44
C LEU A 73 2.47 -0.85 -4.54
N GLU A 74 3.10 -0.20 -5.52
CA GLU A 74 3.80 -0.86 -6.62
C GLU A 74 5.24 -1.24 -6.24
N LEU A 75 5.74 -0.75 -5.10
CA LEU A 75 7.07 -1.05 -4.60
C LEU A 75 7.20 -2.51 -4.10
N PRO A 76 8.22 -3.27 -4.56
CA PRO A 76 8.46 -4.67 -4.16
C PRO A 76 8.62 -4.88 -2.65
N ALA A 77 8.91 -3.82 -1.89
CA ALA A 77 9.13 -3.83 -0.45
C ALA A 77 7.89 -4.25 0.37
N LEU A 78 6.69 -4.26 -0.22
CA LEU A 78 5.46 -4.78 0.40
C LEU A 78 5.22 -6.28 0.10
N GLY A 79 6.15 -6.97 -0.55
CA GLY A 79 5.97 -8.33 -1.09
C GLY A 79 5.61 -9.44 -0.09
N MET A 80 5.82 -9.25 1.22
CA MET A 80 5.30 -10.17 2.25
C MET A 80 3.82 -9.91 2.57
N PHE A 81 3.40 -8.64 2.55
CA PHE A 81 2.02 -8.21 2.76
C PHE A 81 1.11 -8.68 1.61
N THR A 82 1.59 -8.63 0.37
CA THR A 82 0.81 -9.05 -0.81
C THR A 82 0.41 -10.53 -0.78
N ARG A 83 1.20 -11.40 -0.15
CA ARG A 83 0.87 -12.84 -0.01
C ARG A 83 -0.32 -13.08 0.93
N ILE A 84 -0.40 -12.33 2.03
CA ILE A 84 -1.52 -12.41 2.98
C ILE A 84 -2.75 -11.71 2.40
N ILE A 85 -2.54 -10.64 1.62
CA ILE A 85 -3.64 -9.86 1.02
C ILE A 85 -4.48 -10.69 0.05
N GLN A 86 -3.91 -11.68 -0.63
CA GLN A 86 -4.69 -12.60 -1.47
C GLN A 86 -5.75 -13.41 -0.71
N LEU A 87 -5.66 -13.49 0.62
CA LEU A 87 -6.67 -14.12 1.47
C LEU A 87 -7.92 -13.24 1.63
N PHE A 88 -7.84 -11.94 1.34
CA PHE A 88 -8.99 -11.05 1.46
C PHE A 88 -9.98 -11.29 0.31
N ALA A 89 -11.20 -11.65 0.70
CA ALA A 89 -12.27 -12.01 -0.23
C ALA A 89 -13.14 -10.83 -0.68
N SER A 90 -12.84 -9.58 -0.30
CA SER A 90 -13.58 -8.39 -0.74
C SER A 90 -12.81 -7.10 -0.44
N ALA A 91 -13.14 -6.03 -1.18
CA ALA A 91 -12.64 -4.69 -0.89
C ALA A 91 -12.97 -4.28 0.55
N LYS A 92 -14.19 -4.58 1.03
CA LYS A 92 -14.60 -4.40 2.43
C LYS A 92 -13.60 -4.96 3.43
N THR A 93 -13.24 -6.24 3.28
CA THR A 93 -12.33 -6.91 4.22
C THR A 93 -10.94 -6.28 4.15
N LEU A 94 -10.51 -5.87 2.96
CA LEU A 94 -9.23 -5.22 2.74
C LEU A 94 -9.15 -3.84 3.42
N TYR A 95 -10.16 -2.97 3.23
CA TYR A 95 -10.19 -1.67 3.92
C TYR A 95 -10.30 -1.85 5.42
N TRP A 96 -11.18 -2.72 5.91
CA TRP A 96 -11.30 -2.99 7.33
C TRP A 96 -9.98 -3.50 7.95
N ALA A 97 -9.27 -4.40 7.28
CA ALA A 97 -7.98 -4.92 7.74
C ALA A 97 -6.89 -3.83 7.73
N ASN A 98 -6.86 -2.98 6.68
CA ASN A 98 -5.97 -1.84 6.62
C ASN A 98 -6.16 -0.93 7.82
N GLN A 99 -7.41 -0.65 8.21
CA GLN A 99 -7.72 0.14 9.40
C GLN A 99 -7.31 -0.53 10.69
N ARG A 100 -7.56 -1.83 10.80
CA ARG A 100 -7.39 -2.51 12.07
C ARG A 100 -5.94 -2.80 12.41
N TRP A 101 -5.09 -2.95 11.39
CA TRP A 101 -3.71 -3.41 11.53
C TRP A 101 -2.70 -2.46 10.89
N THR A 102 -2.79 -2.22 9.58
CA THR A 102 -1.76 -1.49 8.83
C THR A 102 -1.65 -0.04 9.27
N GLY A 103 -2.78 0.69 9.32
CA GLY A 103 -2.83 2.09 9.73
C GLY A 103 -2.24 2.33 11.12
N PRO A 104 -2.75 1.67 12.18
CA PRO A 104 -2.23 1.80 13.54
C PRO A 104 -0.76 1.38 13.69
N SER A 105 -0.29 0.42 12.88
CA SER A 105 1.14 0.03 12.90
C SER A 105 2.05 1.08 12.25
N ALA A 106 1.54 1.80 11.25
CA ALA A 106 2.27 2.84 10.53
C ALA A 106 2.19 4.19 11.27
N PHE A 107 1.08 4.46 11.95
CA PHE A 107 0.78 5.71 12.65
C PHE A 107 0.07 5.40 13.97
N THR A 108 0.81 5.35 15.06
CA THR A 108 0.31 4.83 16.34
C THR A 108 -0.59 5.81 17.10
N HIS A 109 -0.50 7.10 16.77
CA HIS A 109 -1.14 8.20 17.48
C HIS A 109 -2.40 8.73 16.77
N LEU A 110 -2.61 8.37 15.50
CA LEU A 110 -3.75 8.85 14.73
C LEU A 110 -5.05 8.16 15.14
N GLY A 111 -6.11 8.95 15.29
CA GLY A 111 -7.47 8.46 15.42
C GLY A 111 -7.97 7.95 14.07
N ASN A 112 -8.59 6.78 14.04
CA ASN A 112 -9.11 6.16 12.83
C ASN A 112 -10.53 5.64 13.08
N GLU A 113 -11.48 6.05 12.25
CA GLU A 113 -12.88 5.57 12.32
C GLU A 113 -13.31 5.05 10.96
N PHE A 114 -13.91 3.86 10.93
CA PHE A 114 -14.37 3.23 9.69
C PHE A 114 -15.83 2.85 9.82
N GLU A 115 -16.62 3.34 8.87
CA GLU A 115 -18.06 3.13 8.79
C GLU A 115 -18.40 2.61 7.40
N GLU A 116 -19.22 1.56 7.35
CA GLU A 116 -19.84 1.10 6.11
C GLU A 116 -21.14 1.88 5.91
N LEU A 117 -21.27 2.50 4.74
CA LEU A 117 -22.47 3.19 4.30
C LEU A 117 -23.26 2.26 3.35
N ASP A 118 -24.41 2.74 2.88
CA ASP A 118 -25.22 1.98 1.92
C ASP A 118 -24.50 1.81 0.56
N ASN A 119 -24.85 0.75 -0.17
CA ASN A 119 -24.43 0.50 -1.55
C ASN A 119 -22.92 0.29 -1.80
N GLY A 120 -22.16 -0.16 -0.79
CA GLY A 120 -20.73 -0.42 -0.98
C GLY A 120 -19.84 0.82 -0.92
N LEU A 121 -20.41 1.91 -0.40
CA LEU A 121 -19.69 3.10 0.03
C LEU A 121 -19.13 2.89 1.44
N TYR A 122 -17.94 3.43 1.70
CA TYR A 122 -17.35 3.45 3.04
C TYR A 122 -16.94 4.87 3.40
N ARG A 123 -17.09 5.21 4.68
CA ARG A 123 -16.52 6.40 5.26
C ARG A 123 -15.33 6.01 6.11
N PHE A 124 -14.18 6.59 5.81
CA PHE A 124 -13.00 6.48 6.63
C PHE A 124 -12.60 7.86 7.13
N THR A 125 -12.47 8.04 8.44
CA THR A 125 -12.04 9.30 9.05
C THR A 125 -10.68 9.10 9.70
N ILE A 126 -9.74 9.98 9.38
CA ILE A 126 -8.48 10.12 10.13
C ILE A 126 -8.52 11.43 10.91
N THR A 127 -8.11 11.36 12.17
CA THR A 127 -7.94 12.53 13.05
C THR A 127 -6.52 12.55 13.61
N ILE A 128 -5.87 13.70 13.52
CA ILE A 128 -4.59 14.01 14.14
C ILE A 128 -4.90 14.62 15.52
N PRO A 129 -4.32 14.12 16.63
CA PRO A 129 -4.53 14.69 17.95
C PRO A 129 -4.08 16.15 18.06
N ASP A 130 -4.63 16.89 19.01
CA ASP A 130 -4.36 18.33 19.19
C ASP A 130 -2.89 18.62 19.56
N GLU A 131 -2.21 17.64 20.17
CA GLU A 131 -0.78 17.72 20.52
C GLU A 131 0.15 17.68 19.29
N HIS A 132 -0.40 17.34 18.12
CA HIS A 132 0.33 17.18 16.88
C HIS A 132 0.00 18.27 15.86
N GLU A 133 0.97 18.58 14.99
CA GLU A 133 0.75 19.55 13.92
C GLU A 133 -0.16 19.01 12.81
N ASP A 134 -0.87 19.91 12.16
CA ASP A 134 -1.68 19.63 10.98
C ASP A 134 -0.80 19.18 9.80
N CYS A 135 -1.28 18.20 9.03
CA CYS A 135 -0.60 17.73 7.83
C CYS A 135 -1.61 17.40 6.72
N PRO A 136 -2.15 18.40 6.01
CA PRO A 136 -3.08 18.16 4.91
C PRO A 136 -2.45 17.36 3.76
N GLU A 137 -1.14 17.49 3.55
CA GLU A 137 -0.38 16.75 2.55
C GLU A 137 -0.43 15.23 2.79
N PHE A 138 -0.30 14.81 4.05
CA PHE A 138 -0.48 13.41 4.43
C PHE A 138 -1.85 12.89 4.01
N PHE A 139 -2.91 13.68 4.17
CA PHE A 139 -4.25 13.22 3.81
C PHE A 139 -4.41 12.97 2.31
N HIS A 140 -3.80 13.79 1.47
CA HIS A 140 -3.78 13.60 0.02
C HIS A 140 -2.95 12.38 -0.38
N LEU A 141 -1.74 12.22 0.19
CA LEU A 141 -0.90 11.05 -0.02
C LEU A 141 -1.67 9.75 0.34
N ASN A 142 -2.29 9.73 1.51
CA ASN A 142 -3.07 8.60 1.99
C ASN A 142 -4.33 8.35 1.14
N GLY A 143 -4.98 9.39 0.61
CA GLY A 143 -6.08 9.25 -0.36
C GLY A 143 -5.65 8.47 -1.61
N GLY A 144 -4.43 8.73 -2.09
CA GLY A 144 -3.78 7.95 -3.15
C GLY A 144 -3.69 6.46 -2.82
N VAL A 145 -3.15 6.14 -1.64
CA VAL A 145 -3.01 4.76 -1.13
C VAL A 145 -4.37 4.07 -1.04
N LEU A 146 -5.38 4.75 -0.49
CA LEU A 146 -6.74 4.20 -0.34
C LEU A 146 -7.39 3.93 -1.70
N ARG A 147 -7.16 4.78 -2.71
CA ARG A 147 -7.67 4.60 -4.08
C ARG A 147 -7.13 3.34 -4.73
N VAL A 148 -5.83 3.08 -4.59
CA VAL A 148 -5.15 1.95 -5.24
C VAL A 148 -5.29 0.62 -4.49
N LEU A 149 -5.67 0.66 -3.21
CA LEU A 149 -5.74 -0.52 -2.34
C LEU A 149 -6.46 -1.73 -2.96
N PRO A 150 -7.63 -1.61 -3.62
CA PRO A 150 -8.33 -2.76 -4.18
C PRO A 150 -7.54 -3.49 -5.29
N LYS A 151 -6.58 -2.83 -5.96
CA LYS A 151 -5.71 -3.49 -6.95
C LYS A 151 -4.90 -4.62 -6.34
N LEU A 152 -4.61 -4.56 -5.03
CA LEU A 152 -3.87 -5.63 -4.34
C LEU A 152 -4.61 -6.98 -4.36
N ILE A 153 -5.94 -6.96 -4.51
CA ILE A 153 -6.78 -8.17 -4.65
C ILE A 153 -7.30 -8.36 -6.09
N GLY A 154 -6.74 -7.63 -7.05
CA GLY A 154 -7.08 -7.72 -8.47
C GLY A 154 -8.40 -7.05 -8.84
N LEU A 155 -8.88 -6.10 -8.04
CA LEU A 155 -10.02 -5.24 -8.38
C LEU A 155 -9.52 -3.93 -9.04
N PRO A 156 -10.39 -3.22 -9.78
CA PRO A 156 -10.11 -1.85 -10.22
C PRO A 156 -9.85 -0.90 -9.03
N GLU A 157 -9.32 0.28 -9.32
CA GLU A 157 -9.18 1.35 -8.31
C GLU A 157 -10.55 1.75 -7.76
N ALA A 158 -10.59 2.13 -6.48
CA ALA A 158 -11.77 2.74 -5.88
C ALA A 158 -11.87 4.21 -6.31
N PHE A 159 -13.07 4.77 -6.29
CA PHE A 159 -13.21 6.23 -6.30
C PHE A 159 -13.12 6.73 -4.85
N VAL A 160 -12.29 7.74 -4.59
CA VAL A 160 -12.08 8.28 -3.25
C VAL A 160 -12.24 9.79 -3.29
N GLU A 161 -13.26 10.28 -2.59
CA GLU A 161 -13.49 11.70 -2.36
C GLU A 161 -12.93 12.09 -0.98
N LEU A 162 -12.28 13.25 -0.90
CA LEU A 162 -11.63 13.76 0.30
C LEU A 162 -12.32 15.05 0.75
N ASP A 163 -12.74 15.08 2.01
CA ASP A 163 -13.11 16.30 2.72
C ASP A 163 -12.02 16.60 3.77
N VAL A 164 -11.12 17.52 3.41
CA VAL A 164 -9.93 17.86 4.20
C VAL A 164 -10.22 19.09 5.06
N SER A 165 -9.97 18.95 6.36
CA SER A 165 -10.07 20.00 7.36
C SER A 165 -8.82 20.01 8.26
N PRO A 166 -8.60 21.08 9.05
CA PRO A 166 -7.52 21.10 10.04
C PRO A 166 -7.55 19.84 10.90
N ARG A 167 -6.40 19.15 11.00
CA ARG A 167 -6.22 17.87 11.72
C ARG A 167 -7.17 16.72 11.38
N ARG A 168 -8.02 16.82 10.35
CA ARG A 168 -9.02 15.78 10.08
C ARG A 168 -9.33 15.63 8.60
N CYS A 169 -9.37 14.40 8.11
CA CYS A 169 -9.84 14.09 6.77
C CYS A 169 -10.93 13.03 6.82
N VAL A 170 -12.01 13.26 6.08
CA VAL A 170 -13.03 12.27 5.80
C VAL A 170 -12.86 11.78 4.37
N TYR A 171 -12.66 10.48 4.21
CA TYR A 171 -12.59 9.80 2.92
C TYR A 171 -13.93 9.10 2.66
N THR A 172 -14.59 9.47 1.57
CA THR A 172 -15.73 8.71 1.05
C THR A 172 -15.23 7.81 -0.07
N ILE A 173 -15.28 6.50 0.16
CA ILE A 173 -14.68 5.47 -0.70
C ILE A 173 -15.79 4.68 -1.37
N ASP A 174 -15.89 4.80 -2.69
CA ASP A 174 -16.73 3.96 -3.53
C ASP A 174 -15.90 2.82 -4.12
N THR A 175 -16.15 1.60 -3.63
CA THR A 175 -15.39 0.44 -4.08
C THR A 175 -16.06 -0.21 -5.29
N PRO A 176 -15.26 -0.65 -6.28
CA PRO A 176 -15.83 -1.36 -7.40
C PRO A 176 -16.62 -2.58 -6.91
N PRO A 177 -17.79 -2.88 -7.52
CA PRO A 177 -18.58 -4.03 -7.13
C PRO A 177 -17.69 -5.27 -7.15
N SER A 178 -17.76 -6.06 -6.07
CA SER A 178 -16.99 -7.30 -5.98
C SER A 178 -17.43 -8.17 -7.15
N ILE A 179 -16.60 -8.24 -8.20
CA ILE A 179 -16.88 -9.05 -9.38
C ILE A 179 -17.00 -10.47 -8.86
N THR A 180 -18.25 -10.90 -8.76
CA THR A 180 -18.69 -12.05 -7.96
C THR A 180 -17.89 -13.28 -8.36
N LEU A 181 -17.71 -14.20 -7.41
CA LEU A 181 -17.08 -15.53 -7.43
C LEU A 181 -16.64 -16.16 -8.78
N TRP A 182 -17.29 -15.88 -9.90
CA TRP A 182 -16.97 -16.27 -11.27
C TRP A 182 -15.54 -15.92 -11.73
N SER A 183 -15.02 -14.72 -11.44
CA SER A 183 -13.64 -14.37 -11.80
C SER A 183 -12.61 -15.17 -10.96
N ARG A 184 -12.98 -15.53 -9.73
CA ARG A 184 -12.17 -16.38 -8.83
C ARG A 184 -12.18 -17.83 -9.27
N LEU A 185 -13.33 -18.34 -9.69
CA LEU A 185 -13.45 -19.67 -10.28
C LEU A 185 -12.61 -19.77 -11.56
N ARG A 186 -12.64 -18.73 -12.41
CA ARG A 186 -11.81 -18.66 -13.62
C ARG A 186 -10.31 -18.58 -13.32
N ARG A 187 -9.88 -17.82 -12.31
CA ARG A 187 -8.46 -17.70 -11.93
C ARG A 187 -7.94 -18.99 -11.27
N ALA A 188 -8.71 -19.61 -10.38
CA ALA A 188 -8.41 -20.92 -9.81
C ALA A 188 -8.42 -22.03 -10.88
N ALA A 189 -9.37 -21.99 -11.82
CA ALA A 189 -9.41 -22.90 -12.96
C ALA A 189 -8.19 -22.71 -13.87
N SER A 190 -7.74 -21.47 -14.13
CA SER A 190 -6.54 -21.23 -14.95
C SER A 190 -5.26 -21.77 -14.31
N ILE A 191 -5.17 -21.79 -12.98
CA ILE A 191 -4.05 -22.39 -12.24
C ILE A 191 -4.15 -23.92 -12.29
N LEU A 192 -5.34 -24.51 -12.17
CA LEU A 192 -5.55 -25.96 -12.29
C LEU A 192 -5.32 -26.49 -13.72
N PHE A 193 -5.68 -25.70 -14.75
CA PHE A 193 -5.40 -26.03 -16.15
C PHE A 193 -3.93 -25.80 -16.52
N GLY A 194 -3.25 -24.80 -15.94
CA GLY A 194 -1.81 -24.59 -16.09
C GLY A 194 -0.96 -25.62 -15.33
N ALA A 195 -1.47 -26.19 -14.23
CA ALA A 195 -0.81 -27.24 -13.48
C ALA A 195 -0.69 -28.55 -14.28
N ARG A 196 -1.60 -28.85 -15.23
CA ARG A 196 -1.46 -30.04 -16.07
C ARG A 196 -0.21 -29.98 -16.96
N THR A 197 0.09 -28.82 -17.52
CA THR A 197 1.29 -28.58 -18.32
C THR A 197 2.57 -28.54 -17.46
N ALA A 198 2.48 -28.05 -16.22
CA ALA A 198 3.61 -28.07 -15.27
C ALA A 198 3.88 -29.47 -14.67
N ILE A 199 2.84 -30.30 -14.49
CA ILE A 199 2.95 -31.69 -14.04
C ILE A 199 3.54 -32.58 -15.15
N GLU A 200 3.22 -32.32 -16.42
CA GLU A 200 3.87 -32.98 -17.56
C GLU A 200 5.38 -32.67 -17.60
N ALA A 201 5.78 -31.41 -17.35
CA ALA A 201 7.19 -31.03 -17.28
C ALA A 201 7.96 -31.66 -16.09
N LEU A 202 7.31 -31.91 -14.96
CA LEU A 202 7.89 -32.61 -13.81
C LEU A 202 8.00 -34.13 -14.02
N GLY A 203 7.06 -34.73 -14.76
CA GLY A 203 7.13 -36.14 -15.17
C GLY A 203 8.29 -36.43 -16.14
N GLU A 204 8.60 -35.50 -17.04
CA GLU A 204 9.73 -35.62 -17.96
C GLU A 204 11.09 -35.55 -17.23
N GLN A 205 11.24 -34.70 -16.21
CA GLN A 205 12.48 -34.63 -15.43
C GLN A 205 12.74 -35.88 -14.58
N GLN A 206 11.69 -36.46 -13.99
CA GLN A 206 11.83 -37.70 -13.21
C GLN A 206 12.25 -38.89 -14.08
N THR A 207 11.78 -38.92 -15.32
CA THR A 207 12.14 -39.95 -16.31
C THR A 207 13.59 -39.81 -16.76
N LEU A 208 14.10 -38.57 -16.89
CA LEU A 208 15.50 -38.31 -17.25
C LEU A 208 16.48 -38.72 -16.15
N LEU A 209 16.13 -38.49 -14.88
CA LEU A 209 16.92 -38.92 -13.72
C LEU A 209 16.93 -40.44 -13.55
N ALA A 210 15.79 -41.10 -13.74
CA ALA A 210 15.71 -42.57 -13.70
C ALA A 210 16.53 -43.23 -14.81
N ARG A 211 16.64 -42.59 -15.99
CA ARG A 211 17.46 -43.07 -17.10
C ARG A 211 18.96 -42.94 -16.81
N ARG A 212 19.41 -41.80 -16.25
CA ARG A 212 20.82 -41.62 -15.84
C ARG A 212 21.25 -42.55 -14.71
N TYR A 213 20.36 -42.87 -13.76
CA TYR A 213 20.66 -43.85 -12.71
C TYR A 213 20.84 -45.27 -13.25
N LYS A 214 20.19 -45.63 -14.36
CA LYS A 214 20.36 -46.93 -15.03
C LYS A 214 21.59 -47.03 -15.92
N GLU A 215 22.16 -45.92 -16.34
CA GLU A 215 23.40 -45.88 -17.15
C GLU A 215 24.68 -45.91 -16.29
N LEU A 216 24.54 -45.73 -14.97
CA LEU A 216 25.64 -45.74 -14.00
C LEU A 216 25.74 -47.04 -13.17
N LEU A 217 24.93 -48.05 -13.50
CA LEU A 217 24.99 -49.43 -12.98
C LEU A 217 25.32 -50.38 -14.12
#